data_AF-A0A7V7CSV4-F1
#
_entry.id   AF-A0A7V7CSV4-F1
#
_cell.length_a   1.000
_cell.length_b   1.000
_cell.length_c   1.000
_cell.angle_alpha   90.00
_cell.angle_beta   90.00
_cell.angle_gamma   90.00
#
_symmetry.space_group_name_H-M   'P 1'
#
loop_
_entity.id
_entity.type
_entity.pdbx_description
1 polymer ?
#
loop_
_entity_poly.entity_id
_entity_poly.type
_entity_poly.pdbx_seq_one_letter_code
_entity_poly.pdbx_strand_id
1 'polypeptide(L)'
;IEDAIRLGLINRKDLPKECSEILGATNGTIVYTLVEDLVANSFEKPFLRFSDQVGDSLKTLKEFNEDRIYRNSRVKEQVGKIRLMFELLFERFFKDLETGKENSDVYTGFLKGMQPDYLKETSFAGIVRDFIAGMTDEYFLEQCHRNLIPSMRYGLMGSSHP
;
A
#
# COMPACT_ATOMS: atom_id res chain seq x y z
N ILE A 1 -0.53 -9.35 -10.32
CA ILE A 1 -0.41 -10.79 -10.69
C ILE A 1 0.82 -11.42 -10.03
N GLU A 2 2.03 -10.89 -10.27
CA GLU A 2 3.26 -11.45 -9.69
C GLU A 2 3.20 -11.60 -8.16
N ASP A 3 2.75 -10.56 -7.46
CA ASP A 3 2.64 -10.63 -5.99
C ASP A 3 1.65 -11.70 -5.54
N ALA A 4 0.53 -11.85 -6.25
CA ALA A 4 -0.45 -12.90 -5.95
C ALA A 4 0.11 -14.30 -6.20
N ILE A 5 0.99 -14.48 -7.20
CA ILE A 5 1.71 -15.74 -7.41
C ILE A 5 2.73 -15.96 -6.28
N ARG A 6 3.51 -14.94 -5.92
CA ARG A 6 4.50 -15.00 -4.83
C ARG A 6 3.86 -15.33 -3.48
N LEU A 7 2.66 -14.82 -3.23
CA LEU A 7 1.86 -15.07 -2.03
C LEU A 7 1.08 -16.40 -2.10
N GLY A 8 1.18 -17.15 -3.19
CA GLY A 8 0.50 -18.42 -3.39
C GLY A 8 -1.03 -18.29 -3.45
N LEU A 9 -1.55 -17.13 -3.86
CA LEU A 9 -2.98 -16.92 -4.06
C LEU A 9 -3.47 -17.52 -5.38
N ILE A 10 -2.61 -17.51 -6.41
CA ILE A 10 -2.84 -18.11 -7.72
C ILE A 10 -1.52 -18.70 -8.26
N ASN A 11 -1.62 -19.58 -9.24
CA ASN A 11 -0.49 -20.04 -10.04
C ASN A 11 -0.51 -19.36 -11.42
N ARG A 12 0.64 -19.26 -12.08
CA ARG A 12 0.71 -18.73 -13.47
C ARG A 12 -0.23 -19.47 -14.43
N LYS A 13 -0.36 -20.79 -14.24
CA LYS A 13 -1.23 -21.65 -15.06
C LYS A 13 -2.72 -21.40 -14.84
N ASP A 14 -3.08 -20.67 -13.79
CA ASP A 14 -4.48 -20.31 -13.51
C ASP A 14 -4.94 -19.12 -14.35
N LEU A 15 -4.01 -18.40 -14.99
CA LEU A 15 -4.34 -17.29 -15.88
C LEU A 15 -5.21 -17.79 -17.05
N PRO A 16 -6.21 -17.00 -17.49
CA PRO A 16 -7.00 -17.34 -18.68
C PRO A 16 -6.08 -17.55 -19.89
N LYS A 17 -6.27 -18.66 -20.60
CA LYS A 17 -5.40 -19.05 -21.72
C LYS A 17 -5.30 -17.95 -22.77
N GLU A 18 -6.43 -17.39 -23.15
CA GLU A 18 -6.54 -16.28 -24.10
C GLU A 18 -5.71 -15.06 -23.67
N CYS A 19 -5.69 -14.74 -22.37
CA CYS A 19 -4.83 -13.67 -21.85
C CYS A 19 -3.34 -14.00 -22.04
N SER A 20 -2.92 -15.21 -21.72
CA SER A 20 -1.52 -15.62 -21.91
C SER A 20 -1.11 -15.77 -23.37
N GLU A 21 -2.04 -16.05 -24.28
CA GLU A 21 -1.79 -16.13 -25.73
C GLU A 21 -1.68 -14.74 -26.37
N ILE A 22 -2.53 -13.79 -25.95
CA ILE A 22 -2.55 -12.42 -26.50
C ILE A 22 -1.51 -11.52 -25.83
N LEU A 23 -1.43 -11.54 -24.50
CA LEU A 23 -0.56 -10.64 -23.73
C LEU A 23 0.81 -11.28 -23.41
N GLY A 24 0.89 -12.61 -23.45
CA GLY A 24 2.10 -13.36 -23.13
C GLY A 24 2.08 -14.03 -21.75
N ALA A 25 3.03 -14.94 -21.54
CA ALA A 25 3.03 -15.88 -20.39
C ALA A 25 3.83 -15.39 -19.17
N THR A 26 4.57 -14.30 -19.28
CA THR A 26 5.41 -13.75 -18.20
C THR A 26 5.03 -12.30 -17.90
N ASN A 27 5.40 -11.78 -16.72
CA ASN A 27 5.16 -10.37 -16.41
C ASN A 27 5.77 -9.43 -17.45
N GLY A 28 7.02 -9.71 -17.85
CA GLY A 28 7.75 -8.89 -18.82
C GLY A 28 7.08 -8.88 -20.19
N THR A 29 6.63 -10.04 -20.68
CA THR A 29 5.91 -10.12 -21.96
C THR A 29 4.57 -9.39 -21.91
N ILE A 30 3.81 -9.55 -20.82
CA ILE A 30 2.53 -8.84 -20.63
C ILE A 30 2.73 -7.33 -20.68
N VAL A 31 3.68 -6.81 -19.91
CA VAL A 31 3.97 -5.37 -19.89
C VAL A 31 4.44 -4.90 -21.26
N TYR A 32 5.33 -5.64 -21.91
CA TYR A 32 5.84 -5.30 -23.23
C TYR A 32 4.72 -5.19 -24.27
N THR A 33 3.87 -6.22 -24.39
CA THR A 33 2.77 -6.25 -25.34
C THR A 33 1.77 -5.14 -25.09
N LEU A 34 1.42 -4.86 -23.83
CA LEU A 34 0.54 -3.74 -23.50
C LEU A 34 1.15 -2.40 -23.92
N VAL A 35 2.42 -2.15 -23.60
CA VAL A 35 3.09 -0.89 -23.95
C VAL A 35 3.20 -0.72 -25.46
N GLU A 36 3.64 -1.76 -26.16
CA GLU A 36 3.79 -1.75 -27.62
C GLU A 36 2.43 -1.47 -28.31
N ASP A 37 1.39 -2.21 -27.93
CA ASP A 37 0.05 -2.03 -28.50
C ASP A 37 -0.53 -0.65 -28.19
N LEU A 38 -0.35 -0.15 -26.96
CA LEU A 38 -0.80 1.19 -26.57
C LEU A 38 -0.14 2.27 -27.40
N VAL A 39 1.19 2.20 -27.58
CA VAL A 39 1.95 3.16 -28.38
C VAL A 39 1.48 3.10 -29.84
N ALA A 40 1.41 1.91 -30.43
CA ALA A 40 0.99 1.74 -31.81
C ALA A 40 -0.43 2.27 -32.08
N ASN A 41 -1.35 2.08 -31.13
CA ASN A 41 -2.75 2.48 -31.31
C ASN A 41 -3.06 3.91 -30.87
N SER A 42 -2.13 4.59 -30.20
CA SER A 42 -2.29 5.95 -29.67
C SER A 42 -1.38 6.99 -30.34
N PHE A 43 -0.38 6.55 -31.12
CA PHE A 43 0.54 7.46 -31.82
C PHE A 43 -0.21 8.45 -32.73
N GLU A 44 0.16 9.73 -32.64
CA GLU A 44 -0.46 10.85 -33.37
C GLU A 44 -1.96 11.05 -33.16
N LYS A 45 -2.52 10.48 -32.08
CA LYS A 45 -3.93 10.64 -31.72
C LYS A 45 -4.08 11.47 -30.44
N PRO A 46 -5.16 12.24 -30.28
CA PRO A 46 -5.43 13.00 -29.07
C PRO A 46 -5.96 12.14 -27.91
N PHE A 47 -5.85 10.81 -27.99
CA PHE A 47 -6.34 9.88 -26.99
C PHE A 47 -5.47 8.62 -26.92
N LEU A 48 -5.49 7.97 -25.75
CA LEU A 48 -4.86 6.67 -25.54
C LEU A 48 -5.88 5.55 -25.75
N ARG A 49 -5.51 4.54 -26.52
CA ARG A 49 -6.30 3.30 -26.65
C ARG A 49 -5.39 2.10 -26.91
N PHE A 50 -5.85 0.95 -26.45
CA PHE A 50 -5.39 -0.34 -26.96
C PHE A 50 -6.12 -0.69 -28.27
N SER A 51 -5.62 -1.69 -28.99
CA SER A 51 -6.42 -2.43 -29.95
C SER A 51 -7.57 -3.16 -29.24
N ASP A 52 -8.62 -3.51 -29.99
CA ASP A 52 -9.80 -4.16 -29.42
C ASP A 52 -9.41 -5.53 -28.81
N GLN A 53 -8.54 -6.28 -29.50
CA GLN A 53 -8.04 -7.58 -29.02
C GLN A 53 -7.25 -7.47 -27.71
N VAL A 54 -6.29 -6.54 -27.62
CA VAL A 54 -5.49 -6.35 -26.39
C VAL A 54 -6.34 -5.77 -25.27
N GLY A 55 -7.25 -4.84 -25.59
CA GLY A 55 -8.19 -4.26 -24.64
C GLY A 55 -9.13 -5.29 -24.01
N ASP A 56 -9.73 -6.15 -24.82
CA ASP A 56 -10.61 -7.23 -24.34
C ASP A 56 -9.83 -8.25 -23.50
N SER A 57 -8.63 -8.62 -23.94
CA SER A 57 -7.76 -9.53 -23.19
C SER A 57 -7.32 -8.94 -21.84
N LEU A 58 -6.98 -7.64 -21.80
CA LEU A 58 -6.67 -6.93 -20.56
C LEU A 58 -7.89 -6.85 -19.62
N LYS A 59 -9.09 -6.64 -20.18
CA LYS A 59 -10.34 -6.65 -19.42
C LYS A 59 -10.58 -8.02 -18.78
N THR A 60 -10.46 -9.10 -19.53
CA THR A 60 -10.56 -10.48 -19.01
C THR A 60 -9.53 -10.74 -17.91
N LEU A 61 -8.29 -10.28 -18.10
CA LEU A 61 -7.25 -10.40 -17.09
C LEU A 61 -7.58 -9.63 -15.80
N LYS A 62 -8.18 -8.44 -15.92
CA LYS A 62 -8.64 -7.63 -14.79
C LYS A 62 -9.77 -8.33 -14.03
N GLU A 63 -10.77 -8.86 -14.73
CA GLU A 63 -11.88 -9.60 -14.13
C GLU A 63 -11.38 -10.84 -13.37
N PHE A 64 -10.44 -11.58 -13.96
CA PHE A 64 -9.78 -12.70 -13.27
C PHE A 64 -9.08 -12.26 -11.98
N ASN A 65 -8.34 -11.13 -12.00
CA ASN A 65 -7.66 -10.61 -10.82
C ASN A 65 -8.65 -10.25 -9.70
N GLU A 66 -9.78 -9.62 -10.04
CA GLU A 66 -10.84 -9.30 -9.08
C GLU A 66 -11.37 -10.55 -8.38
N ASP A 67 -11.74 -11.58 -9.15
CA ASP A 67 -12.37 -12.77 -8.59
C ASP A 67 -11.39 -13.67 -7.84
N ARG A 68 -10.15 -13.79 -8.30
CA ARG A 68 -9.19 -14.78 -7.75
C ARG A 68 -8.23 -14.21 -6.72
N ILE A 69 -7.93 -12.92 -6.80
CA ILE A 69 -6.95 -12.25 -5.94
C ILE A 69 -7.67 -11.35 -4.94
N TYR A 70 -8.40 -10.33 -5.40
CA TYR A 70 -8.94 -9.29 -4.53
C TYR A 70 -10.15 -9.73 -3.72
N ARG A 71 -10.99 -10.62 -4.27
CA ARG A 71 -12.14 -11.20 -3.55
C ARG A 71 -11.78 -12.38 -2.65
N ASN A 72 -10.53 -12.86 -2.69
CA ASN A 72 -10.07 -13.98 -1.89
C ASN A 72 -10.23 -13.69 -0.38
N SER A 73 -10.83 -14.61 0.36
CA SER A 73 -11.12 -14.45 1.79
C SER A 73 -9.85 -14.19 2.61
N ARG A 74 -8.71 -14.80 2.24
CA ARG A 74 -7.43 -14.60 2.92
C ARG A 74 -6.95 -13.15 2.91
N VAL A 75 -7.24 -12.43 1.82
CA VAL A 75 -6.93 -10.98 1.72
C VAL A 75 -7.89 -10.19 2.61
N LYS A 76 -9.18 -10.53 2.58
CA LYS A 76 -10.22 -9.85 3.38
C LYS A 76 -10.01 -9.99 4.89
N GLU A 77 -9.46 -11.10 5.35
CA GLU A 77 -9.16 -11.32 6.77
C GLU A 77 -8.20 -10.28 7.36
N GLN A 78 -7.30 -9.71 6.56
CA GLN A 78 -6.34 -8.71 7.03
C GLN A 78 -6.85 -7.27 6.89
N VAL A 79 -7.78 -7.00 5.96
CA VAL A 79 -8.31 -5.64 5.71
C VAL A 79 -8.87 -5.01 6.98
N GLY A 80 -9.62 -5.78 7.79
CA GLY A 80 -10.15 -5.28 9.06
C GLY A 80 -9.06 -4.88 10.06
N LYS A 81 -7.99 -5.67 10.16
CA LYS A 81 -6.85 -5.37 11.04
C LYS A 81 -6.09 -4.14 10.55
N ILE A 82 -5.80 -4.07 9.26
CA ILE A 82 -5.08 -2.94 8.65
C ILE A 82 -5.86 -1.64 8.88
N ARG A 83 -7.18 -1.65 8.66
CA ARG A 83 -8.05 -0.51 8.95
C ARG A 83 -7.95 -0.06 10.41
N LEU A 84 -8.08 -0.99 11.36
CA LEU A 84 -7.96 -0.69 12.78
C LEU A 84 -6.57 -0.11 13.12
N MET A 85 -5.50 -0.63 12.53
CA MET A 85 -4.14 -0.13 12.74
C MET A 85 -3.98 1.30 12.21
N PHE A 86 -4.56 1.64 11.04
CA PHE A 86 -4.60 3.00 10.54
C PHE A 86 -5.37 3.94 11.47
N GLU A 87 -6.55 3.53 11.95
CA GLU A 87 -7.37 4.32 12.87
C GLU A 87 -6.59 4.64 14.17
N LEU A 88 -5.97 3.62 14.78
CA LEU A 88 -5.19 3.78 16.02
C LEU A 88 -3.92 4.63 15.83
N LEU A 89 -3.19 4.44 14.74
CA LEU A 89 -2.01 5.26 14.45
C LEU A 89 -2.40 6.72 14.16
N PHE A 90 -3.49 6.93 13.45
CA PHE A 90 -4.00 8.28 13.18
C PHE A 90 -4.32 8.99 14.49
N GLU A 91 -5.11 8.37 15.37
CA GLU A 91 -5.46 8.94 16.68
C GLU A 91 -4.21 9.23 17.53
N ARG A 92 -3.25 8.31 17.52
CA ARG A 92 -2.00 8.48 18.26
C ARG A 92 -1.20 9.69 17.78
N PHE A 93 -0.93 9.80 16.48
CA PHE A 93 -0.15 10.91 15.95
C PHE A 93 -0.90 12.24 16.05
N PHE A 94 -2.22 12.21 15.87
CA PHE A 94 -3.06 13.40 16.06
C PHE A 94 -2.93 13.94 17.49
N LYS A 95 -3.00 13.06 18.50
CA LYS A 95 -2.80 13.44 19.89
C LYS A 95 -1.37 13.93 20.18
N ASP A 96 -0.37 13.32 19.56
CA ASP A 96 1.02 13.77 19.69
C ASP A 96 1.20 15.20 19.11
N LEU A 97 0.50 15.57 18.03
CA LEU A 97 0.45 16.95 17.52
C LEU A 97 -0.32 17.89 18.45
N GLU A 98 -1.51 17.52 18.91
CA GLU A 98 -2.32 18.35 19.83
C GLU A 98 -1.59 18.67 21.14
N THR A 99 -0.79 17.73 21.64
CA THR A 99 -0.04 17.89 22.89
C THR A 99 1.35 18.51 22.69
N GLY A 100 1.73 18.84 21.46
CA GLY A 100 3.01 19.44 21.13
C GLY A 100 4.21 18.52 21.42
N LYS A 101 4.05 17.21 21.25
CA LYS A 101 5.10 16.23 21.53
C LYS A 101 6.11 16.16 20.39
N GLU A 102 7.05 17.09 20.39
CA GLU A 102 8.06 17.28 19.34
C GLU A 102 8.99 16.08 19.13
N ASN A 103 9.10 15.17 20.11
CA ASN A 103 9.89 13.94 20.00
C ASN A 103 9.15 12.76 19.34
N SER A 104 7.91 12.94 18.86
CA SER A 104 7.16 11.89 18.17
C SER A 104 7.67 11.67 16.74
N ASP A 105 7.38 10.50 16.17
CA ASP A 105 7.78 10.14 14.81
C ASP A 105 7.21 11.10 13.75
N VAL A 106 5.98 11.59 13.94
CA VAL A 106 5.36 12.57 13.04
C VAL A 106 6.10 13.92 13.05
N TYR A 107 6.62 14.35 14.20
CA TYR A 107 7.42 15.57 14.27
C TYR A 107 8.83 15.37 13.72
N THR A 108 9.53 14.34 14.19
CA THR A 108 10.96 14.14 13.90
C THR A 108 11.23 13.58 12.51
N GLY A 109 10.38 12.67 12.03
CA GLY A 109 10.52 11.99 10.75
C GLY A 109 9.82 12.70 9.57
N PHE A 110 8.88 13.61 9.84
CA PHE A 110 8.10 14.27 8.80
C PHE A 110 8.14 15.79 8.90
N LEU A 111 7.64 16.37 10.00
CA LEU A 111 7.53 17.84 10.10
C LEU A 111 8.87 18.57 10.13
N LYS A 112 9.93 17.97 10.69
CA LYS A 112 11.27 18.58 10.76
C LYS A 112 11.85 18.95 9.39
N GLY A 113 11.44 18.25 8.33
CA GLY A 113 11.87 18.52 6.96
C GLY A 113 10.93 19.45 6.17
N MET A 114 9.80 19.86 6.75
CA MET A 114 8.77 20.62 6.06
C MET A 114 8.98 22.13 6.19
N GLN A 115 8.49 22.87 5.19
CA GLN A 115 8.53 24.33 5.22
C GLN A 115 7.60 24.88 6.33
N PRO A 116 7.98 25.97 7.00
CA PRO A 116 7.17 26.55 8.09
C PRO A 116 5.74 26.89 7.70
N ASP A 117 5.48 27.22 6.43
CA ASP A 117 4.14 27.60 5.95
C ASP A 117 3.21 26.38 5.85
N TYR A 118 3.75 25.18 5.59
CA TYR A 118 2.96 23.94 5.61
C TYR A 118 2.30 23.71 6.98
N LEU A 119 3.02 24.00 8.08
CA LEU A 119 2.52 23.87 9.45
C LEU A 119 1.41 24.88 9.78
N LYS A 120 1.40 26.04 9.11
CA LYS A 120 0.40 27.09 9.34
C LYS A 120 -0.88 26.84 8.55
N GLU A 121 -0.74 26.29 7.35
CA GLU A 121 -1.84 26.12 6.39
C GLU A 121 -2.51 24.74 6.51
N THR A 122 -1.84 23.77 7.14
CA THR A 122 -2.34 22.39 7.24
C THR A 122 -2.85 22.09 8.64
N SER A 123 -4.11 21.66 8.75
CA SER A 123 -4.66 21.13 10.00
C SER A 123 -3.86 19.92 10.50
N PHE A 124 -3.87 19.65 11.81
CA PHE A 124 -3.23 18.47 12.37
C PHE A 124 -3.73 17.16 11.74
N ALA A 125 -5.02 17.06 11.43
CA ALA A 125 -5.58 15.91 10.73
C ALA A 125 -4.98 15.75 9.32
N GLY A 126 -4.76 16.85 8.60
CA GLY A 126 -4.10 16.86 7.30
C GLY A 126 -2.64 16.42 7.39
N ILE A 127 -1.90 16.92 8.40
CA ILE A 127 -0.51 16.54 8.64
C ILE A 127 -0.39 15.03 8.92
N VAL A 128 -1.23 14.50 9.82
CA VAL A 128 -1.21 13.07 10.15
C VAL A 128 -1.57 12.21 8.94
N ARG A 129 -2.58 12.63 8.16
CA ARG A 129 -2.93 11.95 6.91
C ARG A 129 -1.74 11.89 5.96
N ASP A 130 -1.08 13.02 5.73
CA ASP A 130 0.04 13.10 4.78
C ASP A 130 1.24 12.28 5.26
N PHE A 131 1.52 12.31 6.57
CA PHE A 131 2.56 11.48 7.17
C PHE A 131 2.29 9.98 6.98
N ILE A 132 1.07 9.54 7.29
CA ILE A 132 0.65 8.14 7.14
C ILE A 132 0.65 7.71 5.66
N ALA A 133 0.14 8.56 4.76
CA ALA A 133 0.11 8.28 3.33
C ALA A 133 1.51 8.21 2.70
N GLY A 134 2.51 8.87 3.31
CA GLY A 134 3.91 8.81 2.89
C GLY A 134 4.68 7.58 3.39
N MET A 135 4.07 6.72 4.21
CA MET A 135 4.75 5.53 4.74
C MET A 135 4.83 4.41 3.70
N THR A 136 5.94 3.67 3.71
CA THR A 136 5.98 2.34 3.10
C THR A 136 5.26 1.33 4.00
N ASP A 137 4.81 0.19 3.44
CA ASP A 137 4.19 -0.89 4.22
C ASP A 137 5.08 -1.35 5.39
N GLU A 138 6.39 -1.47 5.15
CA GLU A 138 7.37 -1.87 6.16
C GLU A 138 7.46 -0.84 7.31
N TYR A 139 7.55 0.45 6.97
CA TYR A 139 7.60 1.52 7.97
C TYR A 139 6.28 1.64 8.74
N PHE A 140 5.13 1.50 8.06
CA PHE A 140 3.81 1.48 8.70
C PHE A 140 3.71 0.37 9.75
N LEU A 141 4.14 -0.85 9.41
CA LEU A 141 4.15 -1.97 10.35
C LEU A 141 5.11 -1.72 11.53
N GLU A 142 6.28 -1.14 11.28
CA GLU A 142 7.23 -0.77 12.34
C GLU A 142 6.63 0.28 13.30
N GLN A 143 5.89 1.26 12.78
CA GLN A 143 5.19 2.26 13.58
C GLN A 143 4.07 1.64 14.41
N CYS A 144 3.31 0.70 13.84
CA CYS A 144 2.32 -0.07 14.57
C CYS A 144 2.94 -0.84 15.74
N HIS A 145 4.04 -1.55 15.49
CA HIS A 145 4.74 -2.30 16.53
C HIS A 145 5.25 -1.39 17.66
N ARG A 146 5.85 -0.24 17.32
CA ARG A 146 6.39 0.70 18.30
C ARG A 146 5.32 1.40 19.13
N ASN A 147 4.20 1.79 18.52
CA ASN A 147 3.21 2.66 19.16
C ASN A 147 1.99 1.94 19.71
N LEU A 148 1.62 0.78 19.15
CA LEU A 148 0.37 0.08 19.50
C LEU A 148 0.62 -1.19 20.33
N ILE A 149 1.80 -1.81 20.22
CA ILE A 149 2.11 -3.06 20.91
C ILE A 149 2.89 -2.78 22.20
N PRO A 150 2.42 -3.23 23.38
CA PRO A 150 3.18 -3.09 24.62
C PRO A 150 4.50 -3.84 24.57
N SER A 151 5.56 -3.22 25.10
CA SER A 151 6.82 -3.90 25.39
C SER A 151 6.87 -4.27 26.88
N MET A 152 7.15 -5.54 27.17
CA MET A 152 7.35 -6.01 28.54
C MET A 152 8.74 -5.60 29.02
N ARG A 153 8.82 -4.59 29.90
CA ARG A 153 10.05 -4.32 30.65
C ARG A 153 10.16 -5.32 31.80
N TYR A 154 10.94 -6.38 31.61
CA TYR A 154 11.41 -7.21 32.73
C TYR A 154 12.44 -6.38 33.54
N GLY A 155 12.00 -5.74 34.63
CA GLY A 155 12.92 -4.95 35.46
C GLY A 155 12.31 -4.06 36.55
N LEU A 156 11.15 -4.40 37.12
CA LEU A 156 10.61 -3.71 38.31
C LEU A 156 10.13 -4.70 39.38
N MET A 157 10.93 -5.74 39.65
CA MET A 157 10.76 -6.60 40.83
C MET A 157 12.12 -7.03 41.39
N GLY A 158 12.46 -6.53 42.59
CA GLY A 158 13.53 -6.98 43.48
C GLY A 158 14.93 -6.49 43.08
N SER A 159 15.74 -5.85 43.93
CA SER A 159 15.88 -6.06 45.37
C SER A 159 16.27 -4.75 46.08
N SER A 160 15.35 -4.22 46.88
CA SER A 160 15.70 -3.55 48.13
C SER A 160 15.93 -4.64 49.16
N HIS A 161 17.17 -4.83 49.60
CA HIS A 161 17.47 -5.41 50.91
C HIS A 161 18.87 -4.98 51.39
N PRO A 162 19.06 -4.95 52.72
CA PRO A 162 19.75 -3.89 53.46
C PRO A 162 21.27 -3.97 53.49
#